data_AF-A0A7L1N600-F1
#
_entry.id   AF-A0A7L1N600-F1
#
_cell.length_a   1.000
_cell.length_b   1.000
_cell.length_c   1.000
_cell.angle_alpha   90.00
_cell.angle_beta   90.00
_cell.angle_gamma   90.00
#
_symmetry.space_group_name_H-M   'P 1'
#
loop_
_entity.id
_entity.type
_entity.pdbx_description
1 polymer ?
#
loop_
_entity_poly.entity_id
_entity_poly.type
_entity_poly.pdbx_seq_one_letter_code
_entity_poly.pdbx_strand_id
1 'polypeptide(L)'
;LSAPGGVSLIVAQPNINATVAQNILLSVEYSCRGVATIEWKHVSSWGTTKIVEWRSGNYVNISTGYKGRVTTFENGSIQLLNVGMRDAGYYFITVTEEYGTNAYGTIIVNIYEVLYEDLHFVAVLFAFLAAISAILVCFMWLCNKSLHRFQKTTAHKLTASTTEEIELETIEC
;
A
#
# COMPACT_ATOMS: atom_id res chain seq x y z
N LEU A 1 -15.39 -11.24 42.04
CA LEU A 1 -16.85 -11.14 42.21
C LEU A 1 -17.48 -10.97 40.82
N SER A 2 -18.22 -11.97 40.35
CA SER A 2 -18.92 -11.93 39.06
C SER A 2 -20.19 -11.09 39.22
N ALA A 3 -20.39 -10.11 38.35
CA ALA A 3 -21.61 -9.30 38.33
C ALA A 3 -22.84 -10.19 38.02
N PRO A 4 -24.03 -9.84 38.53
CA PRO A 4 -25.23 -10.66 38.40
C PRO A 4 -25.83 -10.53 37.00
N GLY A 5 -25.78 -11.62 36.22
CA GLY A 5 -26.81 -12.03 35.25
C GLY A 5 -27.21 -11.07 34.12
N GLY A 6 -26.27 -10.43 33.43
CA GLY A 6 -26.55 -9.68 32.19
C GLY A 6 -25.50 -9.95 31.11
N VAL A 7 -25.76 -9.49 29.89
CA VAL A 7 -24.80 -9.59 28.78
C VAL A 7 -23.53 -8.77 29.08
N SER A 8 -22.38 -9.35 28.79
CA SER A 8 -21.08 -8.69 28.86
C SER A 8 -20.42 -8.74 27.50
N LEU A 9 -19.62 -7.72 27.19
CA LEU A 9 -18.89 -7.59 25.94
C LEU A 9 -17.50 -7.04 26.21
N ILE A 10 -16.49 -7.68 25.64
CA ILE A 10 -15.10 -7.26 25.68
C ILE A 10 -14.66 -6.96 24.25
N VAL A 11 -14.11 -5.77 24.04
CA VAL A 11 -13.48 -5.39 22.76
C VAL A 11 -11.98 -5.58 22.91
N ALA A 12 -11.40 -6.52 22.15
CA ALA A 12 -9.99 -6.87 22.30
C ALA A 12 -9.07 -5.77 21.75
N GLN A 13 -9.42 -5.19 20.61
CA GLN A 13 -8.65 -4.15 19.93
C GLN A 13 -9.57 -2.99 19.53
N PRO A 14 -9.62 -1.90 20.33
CA PRO A 14 -10.50 -0.77 20.05
C PRO A 14 -10.01 0.12 18.90
N ASN A 15 -8.77 -0.06 18.45
CA ASN A 15 -8.19 0.66 17.32
C ASN A 15 -7.43 -0.31 16.42
N ILE A 16 -7.75 -0.29 15.12
CA ILE A 16 -7.14 -1.15 14.11
C ILE A 16 -6.60 -0.24 13.01
N ASN A 17 -5.35 -0.49 12.65
CA ASN A 17 -4.70 0.13 11.51
C ASN A 17 -4.52 -0.93 10.43
N ALA A 18 -4.98 -0.64 9.21
CA ALA A 18 -4.86 -1.52 8.07
C ALA A 18 -4.43 -0.74 6.83
N THR A 19 -3.96 -1.44 5.81
CA THR A 19 -3.73 -0.87 4.50
C THR A 19 -4.80 -1.32 3.51
N VAL A 20 -4.96 -0.58 2.42
CA VAL A 20 -5.86 -0.98 1.33
C VAL A 20 -5.55 -2.42 0.90
N ALA A 21 -6.61 -3.16 0.59
CA ALA A 21 -6.66 -4.57 0.22
C ALA A 21 -6.38 -5.60 1.33
N GLN A 22 -6.06 -5.18 2.56
CA GLN A 22 -5.92 -6.10 3.68
C GLN A 22 -7.27 -6.64 4.17
N ASN A 23 -7.23 -7.74 4.91
CA ASN A 23 -8.36 -8.26 5.65
C ASN A 23 -8.20 -7.87 7.12
N ILE A 24 -9.26 -7.39 7.76
CA ILE A 24 -9.24 -6.99 9.17
C ILE A 24 -10.19 -7.84 10.00
N LEU A 25 -9.84 -8.06 11.26
CA LEU A 25 -10.69 -8.75 12.23
C LEU A 25 -11.16 -7.75 13.29
N LEU A 26 -12.46 -7.52 13.35
CA LEU A 26 -13.12 -6.77 14.40
C LEU A 26 -13.38 -7.71 15.58
N SER A 27 -12.38 -7.83 16.45
CA SER A 27 -12.32 -8.86 17.49
C SER A 27 -13.04 -8.42 18.77
N VAL A 28 -14.03 -9.20 19.15
CA VAL A 28 -14.80 -9.06 20.39
C VAL A 28 -15.09 -10.42 21.00
N GLU A 29 -15.45 -10.41 22.28
CA GLU A 29 -15.95 -11.58 22.98
C GLU A 29 -17.13 -11.16 23.85
N TYR A 30 -18.29 -11.78 23.66
CA TYR A 30 -19.45 -11.57 24.51
C TYR A 30 -19.77 -12.81 25.34
N SER A 31 -20.43 -12.59 26.48
CA SER A 31 -20.98 -13.66 27.30
C SER A 31 -22.40 -13.28 27.73
N CYS A 32 -23.33 -14.21 27.52
CA CYS A 32 -24.73 -14.11 27.90
C CYS A 32 -25.22 -15.48 28.40
N ARG A 33 -26.31 -15.50 29.18
CA ARG A 33 -26.92 -16.77 29.63
C ARG A 33 -27.92 -17.32 28.62
N GLY A 34 -28.63 -16.41 27.94
CA GLY A 34 -29.63 -16.75 26.92
C GLY A 34 -29.07 -16.67 25.50
N VAL A 35 -29.99 -16.51 24.55
CA VAL A 35 -29.64 -16.28 23.14
C VAL A 35 -29.35 -14.80 22.92
N ALA A 36 -28.19 -14.50 22.34
CA ALA A 36 -27.83 -13.14 21.94
C ALA A 36 -28.20 -12.86 20.48
N THR A 37 -28.61 -11.62 20.23
CA THR A 37 -28.68 -11.01 18.90
C THR A 37 -27.51 -10.03 18.77
N ILE A 38 -26.70 -10.21 17.73
CA ILE A 38 -25.51 -9.42 17.44
C ILE A 38 -25.79 -8.55 16.22
N GLU A 39 -25.52 -7.26 16.34
CA GLU A 39 -25.60 -6.30 15.26
C GLU A 39 -24.28 -5.54 15.13
N TRP A 40 -23.77 -5.41 13.90
CA TRP A 40 -22.67 -4.51 13.57
C TRP A 40 -23.13 -3.37 12.66
N LYS A 41 -22.66 -2.16 12.96
CA LYS A 41 -22.88 -0.93 12.19
C LYS A 41 -21.56 -0.24 11.87
N HIS A 42 -21.43 0.28 10.65
CA HIS A 42 -20.34 1.13 10.22
C HIS A 42 -20.82 2.58 10.16
N VAL A 43 -20.07 3.48 10.78
CA VAL A 43 -20.30 4.93 10.78
C VAL A 43 -19.09 5.61 10.18
N SER A 44 -19.33 6.34 9.11
CA SER A 44 -18.32 7.10 8.35
C SER A 44 -18.85 8.49 8.01
N SER A 45 -18.02 9.29 7.33
CA SER A 45 -18.42 10.59 6.79
C SER A 45 -19.56 10.50 5.77
N TRP A 46 -19.76 9.33 5.15
CA TRP A 46 -20.84 9.09 4.18
C TRP A 46 -22.16 8.66 4.83
N GLY A 47 -22.17 8.38 6.14
CA GLY A 47 -23.36 8.00 6.89
C GLY A 47 -23.18 6.74 7.72
N THR A 48 -24.30 6.25 8.25
CA THR A 48 -24.37 5.03 9.06
C THR A 48 -25.01 3.91 8.26
N THR A 49 -24.35 2.75 8.21
CA THR A 49 -24.88 1.56 7.52
C THR A 49 -24.81 0.35 8.45
N LYS A 50 -25.86 -0.47 8.43
CA LYS A 50 -25.83 -1.78 9.08
C LYS A 50 -24.96 -2.71 8.23
N ILE A 51 -24.03 -3.41 8.86
CA ILE A 51 -23.13 -4.35 8.19
C ILE A 51 -23.80 -5.72 8.16
N VAL A 52 -24.13 -6.23 9.34
CA VAL A 52 -24.65 -7.57 9.54
C VAL A 52 -25.43 -7.64 10.85
N GLU A 53 -26.43 -8.50 10.88
CA GLU A 53 -27.13 -8.90 12.11
C GLU A 53 -27.39 -10.40 12.09
N TRP A 54 -27.22 -11.04 13.24
CA TRP A 54 -27.59 -12.44 13.41
C TRP A 54 -27.95 -12.73 14.86
N ARG A 55 -28.71 -13.81 15.04
CA ARG A 55 -28.97 -14.39 16.35
C ARG A 55 -28.08 -15.63 16.47
N SER A 56 -27.46 -15.85 17.63
CA SER A 56 -26.61 -17.05 17.83
C SER A 56 -27.41 -18.32 17.46
N GLY A 57 -26.79 -19.21 16.67
CA GLY A 57 -27.42 -20.42 16.15
C GLY A 57 -28.50 -20.25 15.06
N ASN A 58 -28.66 -19.05 14.47
CA ASN A 58 -29.64 -18.76 13.43
C ASN A 58 -29.01 -18.19 12.15
N TYR A 59 -29.84 -17.86 11.16
CA TYR A 59 -29.42 -17.26 9.89
C TYR A 59 -28.77 -15.89 10.07
N VAL A 60 -27.74 -15.62 9.26
CA VAL A 60 -26.96 -14.38 9.24
C VAL A 60 -27.48 -13.43 8.16
N ASN A 61 -27.90 -12.24 8.54
CA ASN A 61 -28.39 -11.21 7.64
C ASN A 61 -27.31 -10.17 7.34
N ILE A 62 -26.61 -10.33 6.22
CA ILE A 62 -25.56 -9.40 5.75
C ILE A 62 -26.15 -8.39 4.76
N SER A 63 -25.90 -7.11 4.97
CA SER A 63 -26.31 -6.04 4.07
C SER A 63 -25.65 -6.15 2.69
N THR A 64 -26.38 -5.74 1.64
CA THR A 64 -25.94 -5.90 0.24
C THR A 64 -24.52 -5.36 -0.04
N GLY A 65 -24.15 -4.21 0.53
CA GLY A 65 -22.82 -3.60 0.34
C GLY A 65 -21.66 -4.37 0.97
N TYR A 66 -21.95 -5.29 1.90
CA TYR A 66 -20.97 -6.10 2.62
C TYR A 66 -21.04 -7.58 2.25
N LYS A 67 -21.98 -7.98 1.39
CA LYS A 67 -22.16 -9.36 0.97
C LYS A 67 -20.90 -9.87 0.25
N GLY A 68 -20.41 -11.03 0.67
CA GLY A 68 -19.17 -11.62 0.16
C GLY A 68 -17.88 -11.00 0.71
N ARG A 69 -17.98 -9.93 1.52
CA ARG A 69 -16.83 -9.29 2.19
C ARG A 69 -16.80 -9.54 3.69
N VAL A 70 -17.91 -9.93 4.30
CA VAL A 70 -18.02 -10.12 5.76
C VAL A 70 -18.20 -11.59 6.11
N THR A 71 -17.43 -12.04 7.09
CA THR A 71 -17.58 -13.34 7.75
C THR A 71 -17.85 -13.12 9.23
N THR A 72 -18.85 -13.80 9.79
CA THR A 72 -19.23 -13.71 11.21
C THR A 72 -18.63 -14.85 12.02
N PHE A 73 -18.37 -14.60 13.30
CA PHE A 73 -17.91 -15.61 14.26
C PHE A 73 -18.86 -15.71 15.45
N GLU A 74 -18.96 -16.88 16.06
CA GLU A 74 -19.88 -17.15 17.19
C GLU A 74 -19.65 -16.24 18.39
N ASN A 75 -18.41 -15.79 18.61
CA ASN A 75 -18.05 -14.86 19.69
C ASN A 75 -18.47 -13.40 19.44
N GLY A 76 -19.18 -13.12 18.33
CA GLY A 76 -19.65 -11.78 17.97
C GLY A 76 -18.68 -11.02 17.07
N SER A 77 -17.49 -11.56 16.82
CA SER A 77 -16.50 -10.92 15.93
C SER A 77 -16.95 -10.98 14.47
N ILE A 78 -16.41 -10.06 13.66
CA ILE A 78 -16.53 -10.13 12.20
C ILE A 78 -15.18 -9.93 11.53
N GLN A 79 -14.94 -10.64 10.43
CA GLN A 79 -13.83 -10.36 9.52
C GLN A 79 -14.37 -9.59 8.32
N LEU A 80 -13.71 -8.47 7.98
CA LEU A 80 -13.99 -7.69 6.78
C LEU A 80 -12.83 -7.85 5.80
N LEU A 81 -13.15 -8.31 4.58
CA LEU A 81 -12.19 -8.62 3.54
C LEU A 81 -11.93 -7.43 2.62
N ASN A 82 -10.70 -7.36 2.11
CA ASN A 82 -10.27 -6.42 1.07
C ASN A 82 -10.69 -4.98 1.40
N VAL A 83 -10.24 -4.47 2.54
CA VAL A 83 -10.63 -3.13 3.02
C VAL A 83 -10.12 -2.04 2.10
N GLY A 84 -10.92 -1.00 1.87
CA GLY A 84 -10.53 0.18 1.11
C GLY A 84 -10.78 1.46 1.90
N MET A 85 -10.34 2.61 1.40
CA MET A 85 -10.43 3.90 2.11
C MET A 85 -11.84 4.24 2.62
N ARG A 86 -12.88 3.74 1.93
CA ARG A 86 -14.30 3.95 2.32
C ARG A 86 -14.71 3.15 3.56
N ASP A 87 -13.99 2.09 3.90
CA ASP A 87 -14.26 1.26 5.08
C ASP A 87 -13.65 1.87 6.36
N ALA A 88 -12.90 2.97 6.27
CA ALA A 88 -12.39 3.67 7.44
C ALA A 88 -13.55 4.28 8.26
N GLY A 89 -13.39 4.38 9.57
CA GLY A 89 -14.38 4.97 10.47
C GLY A 89 -14.64 4.12 11.72
N TYR A 90 -15.84 4.27 12.27
CA TYR A 90 -16.24 3.66 13.52
C TYR A 90 -17.12 2.43 13.27
N TYR A 91 -16.82 1.35 13.96
CA TYR A 91 -17.57 0.11 13.91
C TYR A 91 -18.19 -0.12 15.27
N PHE A 92 -19.51 -0.09 15.32
CA PHE A 92 -20.29 -0.28 16.53
C PHE A 92 -20.89 -1.68 16.54
N ILE A 93 -20.70 -2.38 17.65
CA ILE A 93 -21.38 -3.63 17.94
C ILE A 93 -22.43 -3.40 19.02
N THR A 94 -23.61 -3.97 18.81
CA THR A 94 -24.64 -4.12 19.83
C THR A 94 -24.90 -5.60 20.04
N VAL A 95 -24.80 -6.05 21.29
CA VAL A 95 -25.20 -7.40 21.70
C VAL A 95 -26.40 -7.29 22.61
N THR A 96 -27.53 -7.84 22.16
CA THR A 96 -28.81 -7.81 22.88
C THR A 96 -29.15 -9.21 23.34
N GLU A 97 -29.24 -9.43 24.65
CA GLU A 97 -29.75 -10.67 25.23
C GLU A 97 -31.29 -10.68 25.14
N GLU A 98 -31.87 -11.85 24.90
CA GLU A 98 -33.33 -12.05 24.78
C GLU A 98 -34.15 -11.47 25.96
N TYR A 99 -33.56 -11.42 27.17
CA TYR A 99 -34.21 -10.88 28.37
C TYR A 99 -33.92 -9.38 28.62
N GLY A 100 -33.38 -8.67 27.62
CA GLY A 100 -33.42 -7.21 27.54
C GLY A 100 -32.17 -6.47 28.04
N THR A 101 -31.09 -7.18 28.38
CA THR A 101 -29.81 -6.52 28.65
C THR A 101 -29.02 -6.34 27.35
N ASN A 102 -28.44 -5.14 27.18
CA ASN A 102 -27.63 -4.81 26.00
C ASN A 102 -26.21 -4.46 26.42
N ALA A 103 -25.23 -4.90 25.63
CA ALA A 103 -23.85 -4.44 25.70
C ALA A 103 -23.45 -3.79 24.38
N TYR A 104 -22.60 -2.78 24.47
CA TYR A 104 -22.15 -1.98 23.33
C TYR A 104 -20.63 -1.93 23.28
N GLY A 105 -20.08 -1.97 22.08
CA GLY A 105 -18.66 -1.85 21.84
C GLY A 105 -18.38 -1.03 20.59
N THR A 106 -17.20 -0.41 20.55
CA THR A 106 -16.77 0.41 19.43
C THR A 106 -15.33 0.05 19.06
N ILE A 107 -15.08 -0.08 17.76
CA ILE A 107 -13.73 -0.24 17.19
C ILE A 107 -13.53 0.88 16.16
N ILE A 108 -12.38 1.54 16.23
CA ILE A 108 -11.96 2.55 15.27
C ILE A 108 -11.06 1.87 14.24
N VAL A 109 -11.36 2.03 12.96
CA VAL A 109 -10.55 1.48 11.87
C VAL A 109 -9.95 2.62 11.05
N ASN A 110 -8.62 2.64 11.00
CA ASN A 110 -7.85 3.54 10.15
C ASN A 110 -7.28 2.75 8.97
N ILE A 111 -7.42 3.31 7.76
CA ILE A 111 -6.95 2.68 6.53
C ILE A 111 -5.94 3.60 5.85
N TYR A 112 -4.80 3.04 5.47
CA TYR A 112 -3.70 3.73 4.79
C TYR A 112 -3.51 3.20 3.37
N GLU A 113 -3.18 4.09 2.44
CA GLU A 113 -2.75 3.72 1.10
C GLU A 113 -1.29 3.24 1.14
N VAL A 114 -0.99 2.18 0.39
CA VAL A 114 0.36 1.66 0.28
C VAL A 114 1.08 2.41 -0.85
N LEU A 115 1.92 3.38 -0.50
CA LEU A 115 2.68 4.20 -1.45
C LEU A 115 3.86 3.45 -2.13
N TYR A 116 3.94 2.12 -2.00
CA TYR A 116 5.10 1.34 -2.47
C TYR A 116 5.16 1.20 -4.00
N GLU A 117 4.04 1.21 -4.71
CA GLU A 117 4.06 1.14 -6.18
C GLU A 117 4.73 2.39 -6.79
N ASP A 118 4.47 3.57 -6.23
CA ASP A 118 5.08 4.81 -6.67
C ASP A 118 6.60 4.82 -6.40
N LEU A 119 7.03 4.33 -5.24
CA LEU A 119 8.45 4.27 -4.91
C LEU A 119 9.21 3.28 -5.81
N HIS A 120 8.59 2.15 -6.15
CA HIS A 120 9.18 1.20 -7.10
C HIS A 120 9.30 1.81 -8.50
N PHE A 121 8.28 2.51 -8.97
CA PHE A 121 8.32 3.22 -10.25
C PHE A 121 9.45 4.26 -10.28
N VAL A 122 9.59 5.05 -9.21
CA VAL A 122 10.65 6.05 -9.07
C VAL A 122 12.04 5.39 -9.06
N ALA A 123 12.22 4.30 -8.32
CA ALA A 123 13.49 3.58 -8.27
C ALA A 123 13.90 3.02 -9.64
N VAL A 124 12.94 2.43 -10.37
CA VAL A 124 13.16 1.92 -11.73
C VAL A 124 13.52 3.05 -12.70
N LEU A 125 12.82 4.19 -12.63
CA LEU A 125 13.13 5.38 -13.41
C LEU A 125 14.56 5.88 -13.16
N PHE A 126 14.98 5.97 -11.89
CA PHE A 126 16.36 6.36 -11.54
C PHE A 126 17.40 5.39 -12.11
N ALA A 127 17.14 4.08 -12.07
CA ALA A 127 18.02 3.08 -12.64
C ALA A 127 18.18 3.25 -14.17
N PHE A 128 17.07 3.52 -14.88
CA PHE A 128 17.10 3.82 -16.31
C PHE A 128 17.90 5.09 -16.62
N LEU A 129 17.69 6.17 -15.87
CA LEU A 129 18.43 7.42 -16.04
C LEU A 129 19.94 7.25 -15.79
N ALA A 130 20.31 6.49 -14.76
CA ALA A 130 21.71 6.19 -14.46
C ALA A 130 22.39 5.39 -15.59
N ALA A 131 21.68 4.41 -16.17
CA ALA A 131 22.19 3.65 -17.31
C ALA A 131 22.38 4.53 -18.55
N ILE A 132 21.41 5.39 -18.88
CA ILE A 132 21.50 6.35 -20.00
C ILE A 132 22.69 7.30 -19.79
N SER A 133 22.85 7.83 -18.58
CA SER A 133 23.98 8.67 -18.20
C SER A 133 25.32 7.98 -18.46
N ALA A 134 25.49 6.74 -17.98
CA ALA A 134 26.72 5.98 -18.19
C ALA A 134 27.03 5.76 -19.68
N ILE A 135 26.02 5.44 -20.49
CA ILE A 135 26.16 5.28 -21.95
C ILE A 135 26.62 6.60 -22.59
N LEU A 136 26.01 7.72 -22.23
CA LEU A 136 26.38 9.04 -22.76
C LEU A 136 27.81 9.43 -22.36
N VAL A 137 28.23 9.15 -21.12
CA VAL A 137 29.61 9.39 -20.66
C VAL A 137 30.59 8.51 -21.44
N CYS A 138 30.29 7.23 -21.64
CA CYS A 138 31.10 6.34 -22.46
C CYS A 138 31.20 6.82 -23.90
N PHE A 139 30.08 7.26 -24.49
CA PHE A 139 30.04 7.81 -25.84
C PHE A 139 30.89 9.09 -25.96
N MET A 140 30.72 10.03 -25.03
CA MET A 140 31.53 11.26 -24.96
C MET A 140 33.02 10.95 -24.80
N TRP A 141 33.37 9.98 -23.98
CA TRP A 141 34.75 9.54 -23.82
C TRP A 141 35.33 8.96 -25.12
N LEU A 142 34.56 8.13 -25.84
CA LEU A 142 34.96 7.59 -27.13
C LEU A 142 35.14 8.70 -28.18
N CYS A 143 34.19 9.64 -28.26
CA CYS A 143 34.25 10.80 -29.13
C CYS A 143 35.47 11.68 -28.83
N ASN A 144 35.75 11.96 -27.56
CA ASN A 144 36.92 12.73 -27.15
C ASN A 144 38.23 12.01 -27.55
N LYS A 145 38.29 10.70 -27.31
CA LYS A 145 39.47 9.88 -27.65
C LYS A 145 39.69 9.79 -29.16
N SER A 146 38.63 9.68 -29.95
CA SER A 146 38.73 9.71 -31.41
C SER A 146 39.18 11.08 -31.92
N LEU A 147 38.60 12.17 -31.41
CA LEU A 147 39.00 13.53 -31.76
C LEU A 147 40.48 13.79 -31.46
N HIS A 148 40.94 13.39 -30.27
CA HIS A 148 42.35 13.53 -29.90
C HIS A 148 43.27 12.71 -30.82
N ARG A 149 42.89 11.48 -31.20
CA ARG A 149 43.66 10.69 -32.18
C ARG A 149 43.71 11.36 -33.55
N PHE A 150 42.56 11.84 -34.05
CA PHE A 150 42.50 12.56 -35.33
C PHE A 150 43.38 13.80 -35.32
N GLN A 151 43.30 14.63 -34.28
CA GLN A 151 44.16 15.81 -34.15
C GLN A 151 45.64 15.45 -34.15
N LYS A 152 46.05 14.40 -33.42
CA LYS A 152 47.44 13.93 -33.41
C LYS A 152 47.90 13.48 -34.81
N THR A 153 47.10 12.69 -35.51
CA THR A 153 47.43 12.20 -36.85
C THR A 153 47.49 13.34 -37.87
N THR A 154 46.57 14.30 -37.80
CA THR A 154 46.56 15.48 -38.69
C THR A 154 47.74 16.42 -38.41
N ALA A 155 48.07 16.67 -37.14
CA ALA A 155 49.23 17.47 -36.77
C ALA A 155 50.54 16.84 -37.31
N HIS A 156 50.71 15.53 -37.13
CA HIS A 156 51.90 14.83 -37.63
C HIS A 156 52.01 14.85 -39.16
N LYS A 157 50.88 14.74 -39.87
CA LYS A 157 50.83 14.87 -41.34
C LYS A 157 51.20 16.28 -41.80
N LEU A 158 50.74 17.32 -41.10
CA LEU A 158 51.09 18.70 -41.43
C LEU A 158 52.59 18.95 -41.24
N THR A 159 53.16 18.52 -40.10
CA THR A 159 54.59 18.72 -39.81
C THR A 159 55.48 17.96 -40.79
N ALA A 160 55.11 16.73 -41.17
CA ALA A 160 55.84 15.95 -42.18
C ALA A 160 55.78 16.61 -43.57
N SER A 161 54.61 17.09 -44.00
CA SER A 161 54.45 17.81 -45.27
C SER A 161 55.27 19.11 -45.31
N THR A 162 55.33 19.85 -44.20
CA THR A 162 56.14 21.08 -44.11
C THR A 162 57.65 20.78 -44.12
N THR A 163 58.10 19.69 -43.50
CA THR A 163 59.51 19.28 -43.55
C THR A 163 59.91 18.81 -44.95
N GLU A 164 59.06 18.04 -45.64
CA GLU A 164 59.30 17.61 -47.03
C GLU A 164 59.36 18.80 -48.01
N GLU A 165 58.53 19.83 -47.84
CA GLU A 165 58.59 21.06 -48.65
C GLU A 165 59.89 21.85 -48.42
N ILE A 166 60.38 21.96 -47.18
CA ILE A 166 61.62 22.69 -46.85
C ILE A 166 62.87 21.95 -47.37
N GLU A 167 62.87 20.62 -47.37
CA GLU A 167 63.98 19.82 -47.91
C GLU A 167 64.05 19.85 -49.44
N LEU A 168 62.91 19.98 -50.14
CA LEU A 168 62.90 20.11 -51.61
C LEU A 168 63.46 21.46 -52.07
N GLU A 169 63.15 22.54 -51.35
CA GLU A 169 63.60 23.91 -51.67
C GLU A 169 65.10 24.12 -51.42
N THR A 170 65.71 23.32 -50.53
CA THR A 170 67.15 23.37 -50.23
C THR A 170 68.03 22.55 -51.16
N ILE A 171 67.44 21.66 -51.97
CA ILE A 171 68.14 20.83 -52.97
C ILE A 171 68.14 21.49 -54.36
N GLU A 172 67.24 22.45 -54.63
CA GLU A 172 67.15 23.20 -55.89
C GLU A 172 68.04 24.46 -55.96
N CYS A 173 68.89 24.72 -54.97
CA CYS A 173 69.88 25.81 -54.94
C CYS A 173 71.32 25.28 -55.07
#